data_AF-A0A7J4IEN0-F1
#
_entry.id   AF-A0A7J4IEN0-F1
#
_cell.length_a   1.000
_cell.length_b   1.000
_cell.length_c   1.000
_cell.angle_alpha   90.00
_cell.angle_beta   90.00
_cell.angle_gamma   90.00
#
_symmetry.space_group_name_H-M   'P 1'
#
loop_
_entity.id
_entity.type
_entity.pdbx_description
1 polymer ?
#
loop_
_entity_poly.entity_id
_entity_poly.type
_entity_poly.pdbx_seq_one_letter_code
_entity_poly.pdbx_strand_id
1 'polypeptide(L)'
;MLPTRRFVRFLEKLFPYRFLAAKMTRIPLMKQIADRMLFKQTNLTILPKDSVVKLTLDRTIKPPDNIVLPSQVVEYFIRKTNYRFIMNFCICREANHCKNHSIEYGCLFLGEAARGINPEFGREATVQEALTYVQKCRAEGLIHLIGRDKIDETWLGIGSDGKLLTICNCCICCCLWKILTDVDPQIRSKVKRMPGVEVTVTGRCTGCGTCTEHCFVNAIRIQEGHAVIGEACKGCGRGGDC
;
A
#
# COMPACT_ATOMS: atom_id res chain seq x y z
N MET A 1 -20.81 15.73 7.32
CA MET A 1 -21.47 14.51 7.80
C MET A 1 -20.42 13.40 7.76
N LEU A 2 -20.16 12.74 8.90
CA LEU A 2 -19.19 11.64 8.93
C LEU A 2 -19.74 10.45 8.14
N PRO A 3 -18.94 9.81 7.27
CA PRO A 3 -19.35 8.59 6.59
C PRO A 3 -19.77 7.50 7.58
N THR A 4 -20.87 6.81 7.27
CA THR A 4 -21.39 5.69 8.06
C THR A 4 -21.07 4.37 7.38
N ARG A 5 -21.26 3.24 8.07
CA ARG A 5 -21.17 1.91 7.43
C ARG A 5 -22.05 1.76 6.19
N ARG A 6 -23.19 2.46 6.10
CA ARG A 6 -24.04 2.44 4.89
C ARG A 6 -23.33 3.03 3.67
N PHE A 7 -22.58 4.12 3.86
CA PHE A 7 -21.79 4.73 2.79
C PHE A 7 -20.64 3.82 2.36
N VAL A 8 -19.93 3.20 3.32
CA VAL A 8 -18.85 2.27 3.00
C VAL A 8 -19.38 1.05 2.23
N ARG A 9 -20.52 0.47 2.64
CA ARG A 9 -21.20 -0.60 1.88
C ARG A 9 -21.58 -0.19 0.46
N PHE A 10 -21.91 1.08 0.24
CA PHE A 10 -22.14 1.59 -1.11
C PHE A 10 -20.85 1.64 -1.92
N LEU A 11 -19.74 2.12 -1.35
CA LEU A 11 -18.42 2.09 -1.99
C LEU A 11 -17.97 0.65 -2.32
N GLU A 12 -18.21 -0.29 -1.41
CA GLU A 12 -17.89 -1.72 -1.60
C GLU A 12 -18.64 -2.30 -2.80
N LYS A 13 -19.92 -1.96 -2.98
CA LYS A 13 -20.70 -2.38 -4.17
C LYS A 13 -20.13 -1.82 -5.47
N LEU A 14 -19.53 -0.64 -5.45
CA LEU A 14 -18.89 -0.04 -6.63
C LEU A 14 -17.46 -0.53 -6.86
N PHE A 15 -16.84 -1.15 -5.86
CA PHE A 15 -15.44 -1.58 -5.88
C PHE A 15 -15.06 -2.55 -7.01
N PRO A 16 -15.93 -3.48 -7.47
CA PRO A 16 -15.64 -4.32 -8.64
C PRO A 16 -15.38 -3.50 -9.92
N TYR A 17 -16.00 -2.33 -10.06
CA TYR A 17 -15.84 -1.45 -11.22
C TYR A 17 -14.59 -0.56 -11.17
N ARG A 18 -13.76 -0.67 -10.11
CA ARG A 18 -12.57 0.18 -9.91
C ARG A 18 -11.58 0.14 -11.08
N PHE A 19 -11.41 -1.00 -11.75
CA PHE A 19 -10.49 -1.12 -12.88
C PHE A 19 -11.01 -0.37 -14.11
N LEU A 20 -12.33 -0.43 -14.35
CA LEU A 20 -12.96 0.36 -15.41
C LEU A 20 -12.84 1.86 -15.11
N ALA A 21 -13.14 2.26 -13.86
CA ALA A 21 -12.96 3.64 -13.40
C ALA A 21 -11.50 4.12 -13.55
N ALA A 22 -10.53 3.26 -13.22
CA ALA A 22 -9.11 3.55 -13.40
C ALA A 22 -8.76 3.77 -14.88
N LYS A 23 -9.24 2.93 -15.80
CA LYS A 23 -9.03 3.13 -17.25
C LYS A 23 -9.61 4.45 -17.76
N MET A 24 -10.77 4.87 -17.25
CA MET A 24 -11.38 6.15 -17.62
C MET A 24 -10.53 7.36 -17.25
N THR A 25 -9.63 7.25 -16.25
CA THR A 25 -8.73 8.36 -15.90
C THR A 25 -7.73 8.70 -17.00
N ARG A 26 -7.57 7.87 -18.04
CA ARG A 26 -6.75 8.20 -19.22
C ARG A 26 -7.39 9.26 -20.12
N ILE A 27 -8.68 9.55 -19.94
CA ILE A 27 -9.38 10.65 -20.61
C ILE A 27 -9.08 11.96 -19.85
N PRO A 28 -8.57 13.04 -20.49
CA PRO A 28 -8.08 14.22 -19.79
C PRO A 28 -9.06 14.87 -18.80
N LEU A 29 -10.35 14.97 -19.16
CA LEU A 29 -11.37 15.54 -18.28
C LEU A 29 -11.62 14.64 -17.05
N MET A 30 -11.81 13.35 -17.28
CA MET A 30 -12.00 12.36 -16.21
C MET A 30 -10.78 12.27 -15.31
N LYS A 31 -9.57 12.40 -15.87
CA LYS A 31 -8.32 12.52 -15.12
C LYS A 31 -8.39 13.66 -14.12
N GLN A 32 -8.71 14.87 -14.57
CA GLN A 32 -8.73 16.06 -13.71
C GLN A 32 -9.77 15.93 -12.59
N ILE A 33 -10.95 15.37 -12.90
CA ILE A 33 -12.00 15.10 -11.91
C ILE A 33 -11.51 14.08 -10.88
N ALA A 34 -11.04 12.91 -11.34
CA ALA A 34 -10.54 11.86 -10.46
C ALA A 34 -9.35 12.35 -9.62
N ASP A 35 -8.43 13.10 -10.21
CA ASP A 35 -7.27 13.65 -9.51
C ASP A 35 -7.72 14.58 -8.39
N ARG A 36 -8.58 15.54 -8.68
CA ARG A 36 -9.08 16.52 -7.70
C ARG A 36 -9.85 15.85 -6.56
N MET A 37 -10.66 14.85 -6.86
CA MET A 37 -11.54 14.20 -5.88
C MET A 37 -10.84 13.13 -5.04
N LEU A 38 -9.96 12.34 -5.65
CA LEU A 38 -9.46 11.08 -5.08
C LEU A 38 -7.94 10.98 -4.99
N PHE A 39 -7.17 11.78 -5.73
CA PHE A 39 -5.71 11.66 -5.76
C PHE A 39 -4.95 12.96 -5.46
N LYS A 40 -5.65 14.05 -5.15
CA LYS A 40 -5.05 15.36 -4.90
C LYS A 40 -4.13 15.27 -3.69
N GLN A 41 -2.85 15.60 -3.89
CA GLN A 41 -1.81 15.51 -2.87
C GLN A 41 -1.57 14.10 -2.30
N THR A 42 -2.09 13.05 -2.95
CA THR A 42 -1.71 11.67 -2.63
C THR A 42 -0.21 11.51 -2.87
N ASN A 43 0.49 10.94 -1.88
CA ASN A 43 1.90 10.60 -1.95
C ASN A 43 2.11 9.38 -1.06
N LEU A 44 2.02 8.20 -1.69
CA LEU A 44 2.14 6.91 -1.02
C LEU A 44 3.45 6.24 -1.40
N THR A 45 4.05 5.56 -0.43
CA THR A 45 5.28 4.81 -0.59
C THR A 45 5.01 3.35 -0.25
N ILE A 46 5.33 2.45 -1.18
CA ILE A 46 5.29 1.01 -0.97
C ILE A 46 6.59 0.60 -0.25
N LEU A 47 6.42 -0.09 0.87
CA LEU A 47 7.53 -0.59 1.68
C LEU A 47 7.78 -2.07 1.34
N PRO A 48 9.03 -2.46 1.02
CA PRO A 48 9.37 -3.86 0.81
C PRO A 48 9.30 -4.68 2.11
N LYS A 49 9.34 -6.00 1.97
CA LYS A 49 9.61 -6.89 3.11
C LYS A 49 11.04 -6.69 3.61
N ASP A 50 11.23 -6.70 4.93
CA ASP A 50 12.56 -6.60 5.55
C ASP A 50 13.52 -7.69 5.05
N SER A 51 13.01 -8.90 4.83
CA SER A 51 13.79 -10.07 4.38
C SER A 51 14.36 -9.95 2.96
N VAL A 52 13.90 -8.97 2.17
CA VAL A 52 14.30 -8.77 0.77
C VAL A 52 15.39 -7.71 0.65
N VAL A 53 15.80 -7.10 1.77
CA VAL A 53 16.98 -6.24 1.84
C VAL A 53 18.23 -7.14 1.81
N LYS A 54 18.56 -7.68 0.63
CA LYS A 54 19.89 -8.23 0.37
C LYS A 54 20.83 -7.06 0.15
N LEU A 55 21.66 -6.81 1.14
CA LEU A 55 22.72 -5.81 1.07
C LEU A 55 23.77 -6.29 0.07
N THR A 56 23.76 -5.76 -1.16
CA THR A 56 24.94 -5.80 -2.02
C THR A 56 25.94 -4.77 -1.50
N LEU A 57 26.53 -5.07 -0.34
CA LEU A 57 27.76 -4.40 0.06
C LEU A 57 28.86 -5.11 -0.72
N ASP A 58 29.35 -4.50 -1.80
CA ASP A 58 30.46 -5.04 -2.61
C ASP A 58 31.78 -5.19 -1.83
N ARG A 59 31.78 -4.97 -0.52
CA ARG A 59 32.89 -5.22 0.39
C ARG A 59 32.35 -5.64 1.74
N THR A 60 33.09 -6.53 2.41
CA THR A 60 32.93 -7.01 3.79
C THR A 60 33.08 -5.86 4.81
N ILE A 61 32.20 -4.87 4.73
CA ILE A 61 32.12 -3.74 5.64
C ILE A 61 30.93 -4.03 6.55
N LYS A 62 31.12 -3.85 7.87
CA LYS A 62 30.02 -3.91 8.85
C LYS A 62 28.80 -3.18 8.27
N PRO A 63 27.58 -3.75 8.37
CA PRO A 63 26.38 -3.06 7.89
C PRO A 63 26.41 -1.63 8.46
N PRO A 64 26.33 -0.58 7.64
CA PRO A 64 26.42 0.79 8.13
C PRO A 64 25.39 1.00 9.24
N ASP A 65 25.77 1.73 10.29
CA ASP A 65 24.94 1.98 11.49
C ASP A 65 23.57 2.63 11.19
N ASN A 66 23.35 3.06 9.94
CA ASN A 66 22.17 3.78 9.46
C ASN A 66 21.34 3.02 8.41
N ILE A 67 21.28 1.69 8.44
CA ILE A 67 20.31 0.95 7.60
C ILE A 67 18.93 1.03 8.27
N VAL A 68 18.01 1.77 7.63
CA VAL A 68 16.60 1.82 8.05
C VAL A 68 15.83 0.72 7.34
N LEU A 69 15.37 -0.28 8.10
CA LEU A 69 14.48 -1.31 7.59
C LEU A 69 13.10 -0.69 7.25
N PRO A 70 12.41 -1.20 6.21
CA PRO A 70 11.06 -0.75 5.89
C PRO A 70 10.10 -0.83 7.08
N SER A 71 10.20 -1.88 7.90
CA SER A 71 9.45 -1.99 9.15
C SER A 71 9.70 -0.84 10.13
N GLN A 72 10.96 -0.41 10.30
CA GLN A 72 11.34 0.66 11.20
C GLN A 72 10.74 2.01 10.80
N VAL A 73 10.51 2.25 9.50
CA VAL A 73 9.81 3.45 9.03
C VAL A 73 8.39 3.52 9.61
N VAL A 74 7.65 2.41 9.51
CA VAL A 74 6.28 2.32 10.05
C VAL A 74 6.30 2.50 11.57
N GLU A 75 7.20 1.79 12.25
CA GLU A 75 7.31 1.84 13.71
C GLU A 75 7.71 3.22 14.22
N TYR A 76 8.58 3.94 13.50
CA TYR A 76 8.94 5.31 13.80
C TYR A 76 7.71 6.23 13.78
N PHE A 77 6.90 6.20 12.72
CA PHE A 77 5.69 7.03 12.65
C PHE A 77 4.65 6.64 13.70
N ILE A 78 4.52 5.35 14.01
CA ILE A 78 3.64 4.90 15.10
C ILE A 78 4.10 5.50 16.42
N ARG A 79 5.40 5.52 16.74
CA ARG A 79 5.90 6.08 18.00
C ARG A 79 5.84 7.61 18.04
N LYS A 80 6.09 8.27 16.90
CA LYS A 80 6.23 9.73 16.83
C LYS A 80 4.89 10.49 16.83
N THR A 81 3.81 9.84 16.43
CA THR A 81 2.49 10.48 16.31
C THR A 81 1.73 10.48 17.64
N ASN A 82 0.79 11.40 17.82
CA ASN A 82 0.05 11.51 19.10
C ASN A 82 -1.18 10.60 19.17
N TYR A 83 -1.71 10.19 18.03
CA TYR A 83 -2.96 9.43 17.93
C TYR A 83 -2.86 8.35 16.86
N ARG A 84 -3.45 7.18 17.14
CA ARG A 84 -3.50 6.01 16.25
C ARG A 84 -4.91 5.44 16.24
N PHE A 85 -5.41 5.15 15.05
CA PHE A 85 -6.70 4.51 14.86
C PHE A 85 -6.55 3.25 14.00
N ILE A 86 -6.91 2.09 14.54
CA ILE A 86 -6.91 0.82 13.82
C ILE A 86 -8.32 0.60 13.27
N MET A 87 -8.45 0.44 11.95
CA MET A 87 -9.70 -0.06 11.38
C MET A 87 -9.89 -1.55 11.68
N ASN A 88 -11.11 -1.93 12.05
CA ASN A 88 -11.47 -3.32 12.33
C ASN A 88 -11.75 -4.15 11.08
N PHE A 89 -11.62 -3.54 9.89
CA PHE A 89 -11.89 -4.20 8.61
C PHE A 89 -11.17 -3.47 7.47
N CYS A 90 -10.86 -4.20 6.40
CA CYS A 90 -10.32 -3.66 5.17
C CYS A 90 -11.41 -3.58 4.11
N ILE A 91 -11.77 -2.34 3.70
CA ILE A 91 -12.78 -2.06 2.67
C ILE A 91 -12.52 -2.89 1.40
N CYS A 92 -11.26 -2.99 0.95
CA CYS A 92 -10.91 -3.73 -0.26
C CYS A 92 -11.18 -5.23 -0.12
N ARG A 93 -10.84 -5.83 1.03
CA ARG A 93 -11.01 -7.27 1.25
C ARG A 93 -12.47 -7.63 1.50
N GLU A 94 -13.19 -6.79 2.23
CA GLU A 94 -14.63 -6.93 2.43
C GLU A 94 -15.38 -6.84 1.09
N ALA A 95 -15.10 -5.80 0.28
CA ALA A 95 -15.74 -5.61 -1.02
C ALA A 95 -15.53 -6.76 -2.03
N ASN A 96 -14.41 -7.48 -1.94
CA ASN A 96 -14.12 -8.63 -2.83
C ASN A 96 -14.37 -9.98 -2.16
N HIS A 97 -14.94 -10.02 -0.95
CA HIS A 97 -15.13 -11.25 -0.17
C HIS A 97 -13.85 -12.11 -0.10
N CYS A 98 -12.72 -11.45 0.19
CA CYS A 98 -11.39 -12.04 0.12
C CYS A 98 -11.31 -13.34 0.93
N LYS A 99 -10.82 -14.41 0.30
CA LYS A 99 -10.62 -15.73 0.94
C LYS A 99 -9.18 -15.99 1.38
N ASN A 100 -8.23 -15.16 0.92
CA ASN A 100 -6.81 -15.40 1.10
C ASN A 100 -6.23 -14.70 2.34
N HIS A 101 -6.91 -13.69 2.87
CA HIS A 101 -6.46 -12.91 4.03
C HIS A 101 -7.66 -12.41 4.82
N SER A 102 -7.52 -12.33 6.15
CA SER A 102 -8.59 -11.85 7.03
C SER A 102 -9.02 -10.42 6.69
N ILE A 103 -10.33 -10.18 6.67
CA ILE A 103 -10.89 -8.84 6.49
C ILE A 103 -10.48 -7.90 7.64
N GLU A 104 -10.21 -8.43 8.84
CA GLU A 104 -9.97 -7.66 10.07
C GLU A 104 -8.66 -6.85 10.06
N TYR A 105 -7.71 -7.18 9.18
CA TYR A 105 -6.45 -6.45 9.04
C TYR A 105 -6.59 -5.12 8.26
N GLY A 106 -7.54 -4.27 8.64
CA GLY A 106 -7.77 -2.93 8.09
C GLY A 106 -6.55 -1.99 8.12
N CYS A 107 -6.73 -0.78 7.60
CA CYS A 107 -5.68 0.25 7.62
C CYS A 107 -5.44 0.78 9.04
N LEU A 108 -4.22 1.26 9.28
CA LEU A 108 -3.86 2.01 10.48
C LEU A 108 -3.69 3.48 10.09
N PHE A 109 -4.38 4.37 10.80
CA PHE A 109 -4.28 5.82 10.58
C PHE A 109 -3.59 6.50 11.75
N LEU A 110 -2.71 7.43 11.43
CA LEU A 110 -1.91 8.17 12.39
C LEU A 110 -2.12 9.68 12.26
N GLY A 111 -2.01 10.38 13.38
CA GLY A 111 -2.12 11.84 13.46
C GLY A 111 -3.49 12.34 13.92
N GLU A 112 -3.58 13.63 14.25
CA GLU A 112 -4.79 14.23 14.86
C GLU A 112 -6.04 14.09 13.98
N ALA A 113 -5.86 14.07 12.65
CA ALA A 113 -6.98 13.93 11.73
C ALA A 113 -7.70 12.58 11.88
N ALA A 114 -7.00 11.53 12.34
CA ALA A 114 -7.60 10.21 12.56
C ALA A 114 -8.62 10.20 13.72
N ARG A 115 -8.65 11.21 14.61
CA ARG A 115 -9.70 11.36 15.64
C ARG A 115 -11.08 11.61 15.04
N GLY A 116 -11.13 12.18 13.84
CA GLY A 116 -12.39 12.43 13.13
C GLY A 116 -12.98 11.18 12.49
N ILE A 117 -12.27 10.06 12.48
CA ILE A 117 -12.75 8.82 11.86
C ILE A 117 -13.90 8.28 12.71
N ASN A 118 -15.00 7.91 12.06
CA ASN A 118 -16.15 7.32 12.72
C ASN A 118 -15.74 6.07 13.54
N PRO A 119 -15.99 6.03 14.86
CA PRO A 119 -15.65 4.89 15.71
C PRO A 119 -16.28 3.57 15.25
N GLU A 120 -17.37 3.58 14.48
CA GLU A 120 -17.97 2.38 13.88
C GLU A 120 -17.00 1.62 12.93
N PHE A 121 -15.94 2.29 12.47
CA PHE A 121 -14.94 1.71 11.58
C PHE A 121 -13.78 1.02 12.28
N GLY A 122 -13.60 1.23 13.58
CA GLY A 122 -12.37 0.85 14.25
C GLY A 122 -12.30 1.29 15.69
N ARG A 123 -11.07 1.51 16.16
CA ARG A 123 -10.81 1.97 17.53
C ARG A 123 -9.51 2.72 17.63
N GLU A 124 -9.41 3.54 18.67
CA GLU A 124 -8.11 4.07 19.11
C GLU A 124 -7.20 2.91 19.56
N ALA A 125 -5.90 3.10 19.35
CA ALA A 125 -4.88 2.16 19.75
C ALA A 125 -3.71 2.86 20.45
N THR A 126 -3.18 2.21 21.48
CA THR A 126 -1.90 2.58 22.07
C THR A 126 -0.75 2.35 21.09
N VAL A 127 0.43 2.90 21.40
CA VAL A 127 1.67 2.62 20.64
C VAL A 127 1.89 1.11 20.54
N GLN A 128 1.80 0.39 21.66
CA GLN A 128 2.12 -1.03 21.69
C GLN A 128 1.12 -1.87 20.89
N GLU A 129 -0.17 -1.54 20.96
CA GLU A 129 -1.19 -2.20 20.14
C GLU A 129 -0.96 -1.96 18.65
N ALA A 130 -0.67 -0.73 18.24
CA ALA A 130 -0.40 -0.40 16.84
C ALA A 130 0.86 -1.12 16.32
N LEU A 131 1.94 -1.17 17.10
CA LEU A 131 3.16 -1.92 16.76
C LEU A 131 2.88 -3.41 16.60
N THR A 132 2.17 -4.00 17.57
CA THR A 132 1.78 -5.42 17.54
C THR A 132 0.89 -5.70 16.33
N TYR A 133 -0.02 -4.79 16.00
CA TYR A 133 -0.93 -4.93 14.87
C TYR A 133 -0.21 -4.93 13.52
N VAL A 134 0.71 -3.99 13.28
CA VAL A 134 1.48 -3.96 12.01
C VAL A 134 2.44 -5.15 11.91
N GLN A 135 2.97 -5.66 13.03
CA GLN A 135 3.75 -6.89 13.05
C GLN A 135 2.91 -8.10 12.61
N LYS A 136 1.68 -8.24 13.13
CA LYS A 136 0.74 -9.30 12.69
C LYS A 136 0.42 -9.17 11.20
N CYS A 137 0.18 -7.96 10.70
CA CYS A 137 -0.08 -7.73 9.27
C CYS A 137 1.10 -8.17 8.39
N ARG A 138 2.35 -7.91 8.82
CA ARG A 138 3.55 -8.39 8.12
C ARG A 138 3.68 -9.91 8.17
N ALA A 139 3.41 -10.53 9.32
CA ALA A 139 3.46 -11.99 9.48
C ALA A 139 2.43 -12.71 8.59
N GLU A 140 1.24 -12.09 8.40
CA GLU A 140 0.21 -12.52 7.44
C GLU A 140 0.63 -12.33 5.97
N GLY A 141 1.79 -11.72 5.72
CA GLY A 141 2.32 -11.48 4.39
C GLY A 141 1.66 -10.30 3.68
N LEU A 142 1.08 -9.33 4.40
CA LEU A 142 0.60 -8.06 3.85
C LEU A 142 1.78 -7.09 3.63
N ILE A 143 1.68 -6.21 2.63
CA ILE A 143 2.65 -5.13 2.41
C ILE A 143 2.08 -3.82 2.93
N HIS A 144 2.98 -2.93 3.38
CA HIS A 144 2.59 -1.60 3.82
C HIS A 144 2.72 -0.59 2.70
N LEU A 145 1.65 0.17 2.48
CA LEU A 145 1.73 1.46 1.82
C LEU A 145 1.60 2.53 2.89
N ILE A 146 2.58 3.43 2.96
CA ILE A 146 2.59 4.52 3.92
C ILE A 146 2.58 5.88 3.23
N GLY A 147 1.82 6.82 3.75
CA GLY A 147 1.83 8.20 3.28
C GLY A 147 0.47 8.85 3.33
N ARG A 148 0.33 9.94 2.58
CA ARG A 148 -0.94 10.65 2.46
C ARG A 148 -1.79 9.99 1.38
N ASP A 149 -2.97 9.53 1.76
CA ASP A 149 -3.94 8.94 0.83
C ASP A 149 -5.21 9.79 0.76
N LYS A 150 -5.43 10.46 -0.37
CA LYS A 150 -6.64 11.26 -0.58
C LYS A 150 -7.91 10.40 -0.67
N ILE A 151 -7.79 9.12 -1.04
CA ILE A 151 -8.93 8.20 -1.06
C ILE A 151 -9.43 7.99 0.37
N ASP A 152 -8.53 7.72 1.32
CA ASP A 152 -8.91 7.53 2.72
C ASP A 152 -9.49 8.80 3.33
N GLU A 153 -8.89 9.97 3.06
CA GLU A 153 -9.49 11.26 3.48
C GLU A 153 -10.94 11.38 2.99
N THR A 154 -11.18 11.08 1.71
CA THR A 154 -12.51 11.20 1.11
C THR A 154 -13.49 10.13 1.62
N TRP A 155 -13.07 8.87 1.74
CA TRP A 155 -13.93 7.76 2.15
C TRP A 155 -14.26 7.77 3.63
N LEU A 156 -13.36 8.29 4.45
CA LEU A 156 -13.53 8.41 5.91
C LEU A 156 -14.05 9.79 6.33
N GLY A 157 -14.21 10.71 5.38
CA GLY A 157 -14.77 12.05 5.60
C GLY A 157 -13.86 12.93 6.44
N ILE A 158 -12.54 12.74 6.31
CA ILE A 158 -11.52 13.49 7.03
C ILE A 158 -11.05 14.66 6.16
N GLY A 159 -11.01 15.85 6.75
CA GLY A 159 -10.63 17.09 6.07
C GLY A 159 -9.21 17.04 5.49
N SER A 160 -8.99 17.81 4.43
CA SER A 160 -7.76 17.84 3.63
C SER A 160 -6.59 18.62 4.23
N ASP A 161 -6.65 19.00 5.51
CA ASP A 161 -5.66 19.86 6.17
C ASP A 161 -4.36 19.10 6.55
N GLY A 162 -4.17 17.90 6.00
CA GLY A 162 -2.85 17.29 5.81
C GLY A 162 -2.27 16.54 7.00
N LYS A 163 -3.07 16.20 8.01
CA LYS A 163 -2.60 15.50 9.24
C LYS A 163 -3.07 14.05 9.37
N LEU A 164 -3.49 13.43 8.27
CA LEU A 164 -3.80 11.99 8.22
C LEU A 164 -2.65 11.27 7.51
N LEU A 165 -1.94 10.42 8.24
CA LEU A 165 -0.97 9.50 7.69
C LEU A 165 -1.58 8.10 7.65
N THR A 166 -1.71 7.55 6.45
CA THR A 166 -2.22 6.19 6.23
C THR A 166 -1.09 5.19 6.27
N ILE A 167 -1.33 4.05 6.92
CA ILE A 167 -0.60 2.79 6.73
C ILE A 167 -1.62 1.75 6.25
N CYS A 168 -1.64 1.47 4.94
CA CYS A 168 -2.47 0.40 4.37
C CYS A 168 -1.80 -0.96 4.52
N ASN A 169 -2.53 -1.91 5.09
CA ASN A 169 -2.14 -3.33 5.18
C ASN A 169 -2.66 -4.08 3.94
N CYS A 170 -1.97 -3.85 2.84
CA CYS A 170 -2.43 -4.18 1.49
C CYS A 170 -2.05 -5.63 1.10
N CYS A 171 -3.02 -6.38 0.58
CA CYS A 171 -2.82 -7.73 0.04
C CYS A 171 -2.57 -7.71 -1.48
N ILE A 172 -1.97 -8.77 -2.05
CA ILE A 172 -1.73 -8.87 -3.50
C ILE A 172 -2.94 -9.36 -4.32
N CYS A 173 -3.93 -9.98 -3.65
CA CYS A 173 -5.05 -10.59 -4.33
C CYS A 173 -6.07 -9.55 -4.83
N CYS A 174 -6.56 -8.67 -3.95
CA CYS A 174 -7.72 -7.81 -4.25
C CYS A 174 -7.59 -6.33 -3.83
N CYS A 175 -6.41 -5.88 -3.39
CA CYS A 175 -6.20 -4.50 -2.97
C CYS A 175 -6.60 -3.47 -4.05
N LEU A 176 -7.10 -2.31 -3.60
CA LEU A 176 -7.42 -1.15 -4.44
C LEU A 176 -6.25 -0.78 -5.36
N TRP A 177 -5.03 -0.75 -4.83
CA TRP A 177 -3.83 -0.31 -5.55
C TRP A 177 -3.39 -1.21 -6.71
N LYS A 178 -4.09 -2.32 -6.97
CA LYS A 178 -3.97 -3.05 -8.25
C LYS A 178 -4.41 -2.20 -9.45
N ILE A 179 -5.20 -1.14 -9.25
CA ILE A 179 -5.59 -0.20 -10.32
C ILE A 179 -4.40 0.54 -10.96
N LEU A 180 -3.21 0.48 -10.36
CA LEU A 180 -2.01 1.15 -10.88
C LEU A 180 -1.60 0.67 -12.28
N THR A 181 -2.06 -0.51 -12.72
CA THR A 181 -1.87 -1.00 -14.10
C THR A 181 -2.71 -0.23 -15.12
N ASP A 182 -3.85 0.31 -14.68
CA ASP A 182 -4.89 0.86 -15.55
C ASP A 182 -4.98 2.38 -15.49
N VAL A 183 -4.67 2.96 -14.34
CA VAL A 183 -4.78 4.40 -14.08
C VAL A 183 -3.80 5.22 -14.93
N ASP A 184 -4.14 6.48 -15.16
CA ASP A 184 -3.29 7.46 -15.86
C ASP A 184 -1.87 7.55 -15.24
N PRO A 185 -0.80 7.67 -16.05
CA PRO A 185 0.57 7.74 -15.55
C PRO A 185 0.85 8.83 -14.50
N GLN A 186 0.18 9.98 -14.58
CA GLN A 186 0.33 11.09 -13.62
C GLN A 186 -0.26 10.73 -12.26
N ILE A 187 -1.37 9.98 -12.23
CA ILE A 187 -1.94 9.47 -10.98
C ILE A 187 -1.08 8.32 -10.46
N ARG A 188 -0.64 7.42 -11.35
CA ARG A 188 0.22 6.27 -11.02
C ARG A 188 1.54 6.67 -10.37
N SER A 189 2.10 7.83 -10.72
CA SER A 189 3.36 8.34 -10.18
C SER A 189 3.25 8.81 -8.73
N LYS A 190 2.03 8.99 -8.21
CA LYS A 190 1.75 9.36 -6.80
C LYS A 190 1.93 8.20 -5.82
N VAL A 191 1.96 6.96 -6.33
CA VAL A 191 2.33 5.77 -5.54
C VAL A 191 3.72 5.33 -5.97
N LYS A 192 4.67 5.34 -5.05
CA LYS A 192 6.10 5.26 -5.34
C LYS A 192 6.74 4.06 -4.64
N ARG A 193 7.88 3.63 -5.17
CA ARG A 193 8.81 2.76 -4.43
C ARG A 193 9.48 3.55 -3.31
N MET A 194 9.88 2.86 -2.25
CA MET A 194 10.71 3.44 -1.20
C MET A 194 12.04 3.97 -1.79
N PRO A 195 12.44 5.21 -1.49
CA PRO A 195 13.74 5.74 -1.90
C PRO A 195 14.88 4.87 -1.39
N GLY A 196 15.93 4.69 -2.21
CA GLY A 196 17.08 3.85 -1.87
C GLY A 196 16.84 2.34 -1.98
N VAL A 197 15.64 1.91 -2.38
CA VAL A 197 15.34 0.48 -2.63
C VAL A 197 15.44 0.20 -4.12
N GLU A 198 16.27 -0.78 -4.45
CA GLU A 198 16.37 -1.39 -5.77
C GLU A 198 16.03 -2.87 -5.68
N VAL A 199 15.33 -3.38 -6.70
CA VAL A 199 15.05 -4.81 -6.86
C VAL A 199 15.70 -5.25 -8.15
N THR A 200 16.66 -6.16 -8.05
CA THR A 200 17.44 -6.67 -9.17
C THR A 200 17.25 -8.17 -9.32
N VAL A 201 17.40 -8.66 -10.54
CA VAL A 201 17.41 -10.10 -10.83
C VAL A 201 18.85 -10.59 -10.75
N THR A 202 19.09 -11.56 -9.89
CA THR A 202 20.43 -12.16 -9.73
C THR A 202 20.62 -13.34 -10.68
N GLY A 203 21.86 -13.76 -10.93
CA GLY A 203 22.18 -14.96 -11.74
C GLY A 203 21.62 -16.29 -11.20
N ARG A 204 20.98 -16.29 -10.03
CA ARG A 204 20.22 -17.45 -9.52
C ARG A 204 18.82 -17.60 -10.15
N CYS A 205 18.40 -16.67 -11.01
CA CYS A 205 17.12 -16.75 -11.67
C CYS A 205 17.05 -17.99 -12.58
N THR A 206 16.04 -18.82 -12.36
CA THR A 206 15.79 -20.04 -13.15
C THR A 206 14.76 -19.85 -14.26
N GLY A 207 14.21 -18.64 -14.41
CA GLY A 207 13.18 -18.36 -15.41
C GLY A 207 11.79 -18.94 -15.10
N CYS A 208 11.54 -19.41 -13.87
CA CYS A 208 10.32 -20.15 -13.51
C CYS A 208 9.00 -19.36 -13.63
N GLY A 209 9.05 -18.03 -13.66
CA GLY A 209 7.85 -17.19 -13.83
C GLY A 209 7.09 -16.83 -12.54
N THR A 210 7.37 -17.44 -11.39
CA THR A 210 6.65 -17.17 -10.11
C THR A 210 6.62 -15.69 -9.72
N CYS A 211 7.69 -14.95 -10.01
CA CYS A 211 7.75 -13.50 -9.80
C CYS A 211 6.67 -12.73 -10.57
N THR A 212 6.31 -13.18 -11.79
CA THR A 212 5.31 -12.52 -12.64
C THR A 212 3.91 -12.65 -12.06
N GLU A 213 3.57 -13.81 -11.48
CA GLU A 213 2.26 -14.08 -10.86
C GLU A 213 2.01 -13.24 -9.60
N HIS A 214 3.07 -12.98 -8.83
CA HIS A 214 3.00 -12.16 -7.61
C HIS A 214 3.15 -10.66 -7.86
N CYS A 215 3.47 -10.24 -9.09
CA CYS A 215 3.65 -8.83 -9.44
C CYS A 215 2.30 -8.13 -9.64
N PHE A 216 1.75 -7.54 -8.58
CA PHE A 216 0.43 -6.89 -8.62
C PHE A 216 0.32 -5.65 -9.54
N VAL A 217 1.45 -5.17 -10.08
CA VAL A 217 1.54 -4.05 -11.04
C VAL A 217 2.01 -4.49 -12.43
N ASN A 218 2.14 -5.80 -12.70
CA ASN A 218 2.54 -6.37 -13.98
C ASN A 218 3.87 -5.78 -14.54
N ALA A 219 4.82 -5.53 -13.64
CA ALA A 219 6.12 -4.94 -13.97
C ALA A 219 7.23 -5.96 -14.24
N ILE A 220 6.98 -7.26 -14.08
CA ILE A 220 7.97 -8.32 -14.29
C ILE A 220 7.52 -9.19 -15.46
N ARG A 221 8.45 -9.55 -16.36
CA ARG A 221 8.23 -10.44 -17.51
C ARG A 221 9.36 -11.46 -17.60
N ILE A 222 9.10 -12.62 -18.20
CA ILE A 222 10.16 -13.57 -18.56
C ILE A 222 10.60 -13.29 -20.00
N GLN A 223 11.89 -13.09 -20.21
CA GLN A 223 12.53 -12.93 -21.52
C GLN A 223 13.78 -13.79 -21.54
N GLU A 224 13.93 -14.62 -22.58
CA GLU A 224 15.13 -15.46 -22.76
C GLU A 224 15.49 -16.29 -21.51
N GLY A 225 14.48 -16.86 -20.86
CA GLY A 225 14.67 -17.68 -19.65
C GLY A 225 15.02 -16.89 -18.38
N HIS A 226 14.96 -15.56 -18.40
CA HIS A 226 15.28 -14.71 -17.26
C HIS A 226 14.16 -13.73 -16.93
N ALA A 227 14.01 -13.40 -15.66
CA ALA A 227 13.11 -12.33 -15.25
C ALA A 227 13.69 -10.96 -15.63
N VAL A 228 12.85 -10.10 -16.19
CA VAL A 228 13.16 -8.71 -16.54
C VAL A 228 12.18 -7.80 -15.80
N ILE A 229 12.72 -6.83 -15.06
CA ILE A 229 11.97 -5.89 -14.23
C ILE A 229 11.85 -4.56 -14.98
N GLY A 230 10.63 -4.13 -15.28
CA GLY A 230 10.34 -2.85 -15.93
C GLY A 230 10.21 -1.69 -14.94
N GLU A 231 10.20 -0.46 -15.49
CA GLU A 231 10.17 0.79 -14.73
C GLU A 231 8.92 0.97 -13.84
N ALA A 232 7.82 0.28 -14.16
CA ALA A 232 6.60 0.32 -13.35
C ALA A 232 6.74 -0.38 -11.99
N CYS A 233 7.86 -1.08 -11.75
CA CYS A 233 8.13 -1.79 -10.50
C CYS A 233 8.07 -0.85 -9.29
N LYS A 234 7.36 -1.29 -8.25
CA LYS A 234 7.16 -0.52 -7.02
C LYS A 234 8.09 -0.95 -5.87
N GLY A 235 9.05 -1.83 -6.14
CA GLY A 235 10.05 -2.23 -5.14
C GLY A 235 9.46 -2.93 -3.92
N CYS A 236 8.38 -3.70 -4.06
CA CYS A 236 7.72 -4.37 -2.93
C CYS A 236 8.45 -5.64 -2.44
N GLY A 237 9.44 -6.11 -3.21
CA GLY A 237 10.23 -7.31 -2.89
C GLY A 237 9.46 -8.63 -2.93
N ARG A 238 8.27 -8.70 -3.54
CA ARG A 238 7.51 -9.95 -3.65
C ARG A 238 7.94 -10.79 -4.86
N GLY A 239 7.86 -12.11 -4.70
CA GLY A 239 8.03 -13.08 -5.80
C GLY A 239 9.47 -13.48 -6.13
N GLY A 240 10.43 -13.28 -5.21
CA GLY A 240 11.85 -13.58 -5.42
C GLY A 240 12.35 -14.90 -4.82
N ASP A 241 11.44 -15.78 -4.42
CA ASP A 241 11.76 -17.04 -3.72
C ASP A 241 11.76 -18.22 -4.70
N CYS A 242 12.71 -18.21 -5.63
CA CYS A 242 12.94 -19.26 -6.63
C CYS A 242 14.33 -19.14 -7.25
#